data_AF-A0A544XNP7-F1
#
_entry.id   AF-A0A544XNP7-F1
#
_cell.length_a   1.000
_cell.length_b   1.000
_cell.length_c   1.000
_cell.angle_alpha   90.00
_cell.angle_beta   90.00
_cell.angle_gamma   90.00
#
_symmetry.space_group_name_H-M   'P 1'
#
loop_
_entity.id
_entity.type
_entity.pdbx_description
1 polymer ?
#
loop_
_entity_poly.entity_id
_entity_poly.type
_entity_poly.pdbx_seq_one_letter_code
_entity_poly.pdbx_strand_id
1 'polypeptide(L)' 'MVEVGYESPTGALALSDGYGTRLRGLTTRGPGSYRVRVHLRGRELVYQVAYPPDGAVELLVQVFPGKAKKPVVHK' A
#
# COMPACT_ATOMS: atom_id res chain seq x y z
N MET A 1 -10.59 -3.60 -2.51
CA MET A 1 -9.48 -3.54 -1.49
C MET A 1 -8.49 -4.65 -1.81
N VAL A 2 -7.17 -4.40 -1.66
CA VAL A 2 -6.15 -5.43 -1.85
C VAL A 2 -5.34 -5.61 -0.57
N GLU A 3 -5.10 -6.85 -0.16
CA GLU A 3 -4.22 -7.21 0.94
C GLU A 3 -3.12 -8.15 0.45
N VAL A 4 -1.86 -7.86 0.77
CA VAL A 4 -0.71 -8.69 0.39
C VAL A 4 0.12 -9.05 1.60
N GLY A 5 0.73 -10.24 1.58
CA GLY A 5 1.75 -10.61 2.54
C GLY A 5 3.12 -10.10 2.08
N TYR A 6 3.91 -9.57 3.01
CA TYR A 6 5.27 -9.11 2.77
C TYR A 6 6.20 -9.58 3.88
N GLU A 7 7.34 -10.18 3.52
CA GLU A 7 8.38 -10.51 4.50
C GLU A 7 9.44 -9.42 4.50
N SER A 8 9.73 -8.88 5.68
CA SER A 8 10.76 -7.87 5.89
C SER A 8 11.83 -8.45 6.82
N PRO A 9 12.89 -9.10 6.28
CA PRO A 9 13.95 -9.69 7.08
C PRO A 9 14.72 -8.68 7.93
N THR A 10 14.81 -7.44 7.45
CA THR A 10 15.51 -6.33 8.13
C THR A 10 14.59 -5.48 8.99
N GLY A 11 13.28 -5.71 8.92
CA GLY A 11 12.30 -4.81 9.51
C GLY A 11 12.22 -3.45 8.82
N ALA A 12 12.83 -3.28 7.64
CA ALA A 12 12.66 -2.10 6.82
C ALA A 12 11.55 -2.34 5.79
N LEU A 13 10.55 -1.46 5.75
CA LEU A 13 9.55 -1.41 4.70
C LEU A 13 9.38 0.05 4.27
N ALA A 14 9.35 0.26 2.96
CA ALA A 14 9.12 1.56 2.36
C ALA A 14 8.10 1.45 1.21
N LEU A 15 7.29 2.50 1.04
CA LEU A 15 6.46 2.69 -0.13
C LEU A 15 7.16 3.70 -1.04
N SER A 16 7.31 3.36 -2.32
CA SER A 16 7.85 4.26 -3.34
C SER A 16 6.75 4.58 -4.33
N ASP A 17 6.65 5.85 -4.73
CA ASP A 17 5.95 6.19 -5.97
C ASP A 17 6.86 5.92 -7.18
N GLY A 18 6.28 6.07 -8.39
CA GLY A 18 7.02 5.93 -9.65
C GLY A 18 8.00 7.08 -9.95
N TYR A 19 8.02 8.13 -9.12
CA TYR A 19 8.84 9.33 -9.26
C TYR A 19 10.02 9.37 -8.28
N GLY A 20 10.13 8.39 -7.38
CA GLY A 20 11.23 8.22 -6.44
C GLY A 20 10.96 8.74 -5.01
N THR A 21 9.77 9.29 -4.74
CA THR A 21 9.37 9.66 -3.37
C THR A 21 9.22 8.39 -2.54
N ARG A 22 9.78 8.38 -1.33
CA ARG A 22 9.74 7.20 -0.44
C ARG A 22 9.18 7.54 0.93
N LEU A 23 8.11 6.85 1.30
CA LEU A 23 7.62 6.80 2.68
C LEU A 23 8.31 5.62 3.40
N ARG A 24 9.02 5.89 4.49
CA ARG A 24 9.79 4.89 5.26
C ARG A 24 9.21 4.71 6.67
N GLY A 25 9.76 3.76 7.43
CA GLY A 25 9.42 3.56 8.83
C GLY A 25 8.04 2.95 9.04
N LEU A 26 7.61 2.09 8.11
CA LEU A 26 6.24 1.55 8.08
C LEU A 26 6.06 0.28 8.91
N THR A 27 7.14 -0.27 9.45
CA THR A 27 7.14 -1.44 10.31
C THR A 27 7.02 -1.03 11.77
N THR A 28 6.22 -1.77 12.54
CA THR A 28 5.95 -1.45 13.96
C THR A 28 6.76 -2.29 14.95
N ARG A 29 7.39 -3.38 14.50
CA ARG A 29 8.04 -4.38 15.40
C ARG A 29 9.41 -4.88 14.92
N GLY A 30 10.02 -4.23 13.93
CA GLY A 30 11.30 -4.70 13.36
C GLY A 30 11.13 -5.89 12.40
N PRO A 31 12.13 -6.78 12.27
CA PRO A 31 12.07 -7.93 11.36
C PRO A 31 10.82 -8.81 11.52
N GLY A 32 10.24 -9.24 10.40
CA GLY A 32 9.14 -10.19 10.42
C GLY A 32 8.21 -10.14 9.20
N SER A 33 7.12 -10.89 9.30
CA SER A 33 6.06 -10.93 8.30
C SER A 33 5.00 -9.86 8.58
N TYR A 34 4.66 -9.12 7.54
CA TYR A 34 3.69 -8.03 7.55
C TYR A 34 2.58 -8.29 6.53
N ARG A 35 1.43 -7.69 6.78
CA ARG A 35 0.34 -7.55 5.84
C ARG A 35 0.22 -6.09 5.46
N VAL A 36 0.17 -5.85 4.16
CA VAL A 36 -0.04 -4.53 3.60
C VAL A 36 -1.43 -4.52 2.98
N ARG A 37 -2.30 -3.67 3.51
CA ARG A 37 -3.65 -3.47 3.01
C ARG A 37 -3.75 -2.12 2.32
N VAL A 38 -4.25 -2.12 1.11
CA VAL A 38 -4.42 -0.93 0.28
C VAL A 38 -5.90 -0.77 -0.04
N HIS A 39 -6.44 0.36 0.43
CA HIS A 39 -7.74 0.87 0.02
C HIS A 39 -7.52 1.96 -1.00
N LEU A 40 -8.29 1.89 -2.08
CA LEU A 40 -8.26 2.88 -3.15
C LEU A 40 -9.67 3.44 -3.30
N ARG A 41 -9.78 4.77 -3.30
CA ARG A 41 -11.01 5.51 -3.53
C ARG A 41 -10.80 6.50 -4.69
N GLY A 42 -11.85 6.81 -5.43
CA GLY A 42 -11.83 7.84 -6.48
C GLY A 42 -11.30 7.36 -7.84
N ARG A 43 -11.04 6.05 -8.02
CA ARG A 43 -10.53 5.49 -9.28
C ARG A 43 -11.30 5.90 -10.53
N GLU A 44 -12.61 6.06 -10.40
CA GLU A 44 -13.51 6.35 -11.53
C GLU A 44 -13.25 7.73 -12.14
N LEU A 45 -12.89 8.72 -11.31
CA LEU A 45 -12.59 10.09 -11.76
C LEU A 45 -11.36 10.14 -12.68
N VAL A 46 -10.37 9.27 -12.44
CA VAL A 46 -9.12 9.23 -13.23
C VAL A 46 -9.36 8.84 -14.68
N TYR A 47 -10.36 8.00 -14.94
CA TYR A 47 -10.67 7.55 -16.30
C TYR A 47 -11.65 8.48 -17.03
N GLN A 48 -12.25 9.44 -16.34
CA GLN A 48 -13.26 10.34 -16.90
C GLN A 48 -12.67 11.64 -17.46
N VAL A 49 -11.47 12.03 -17.04
CA VAL A 49 -10.83 13.28 -17.48
C VAL A 49 -9.34 13.09 -17.78
N ALA A 50 -8.83 13.81 -18.78
CA ALA A 50 -7.43 13.71 -19.21
C ALA A 50 -6.44 14.22 -18.14
N TYR A 51 -6.87 15.17 -17.31
CA TYR A 51 -6.09 15.74 -16.21
C TYR A 51 -6.96 15.77 -14.95
N PRO A 52 -7.06 14.65 -14.21
CA PRO A 52 -7.80 14.62 -12.96
C PRO A 52 -7.14 15.55 -11.93
N PRO A 53 -7.94 16.25 -11.10
CA PRO A 53 -7.40 17.13 -10.06
C PRO A 53 -6.59 16.33 -9.03
N ASP A 54 -5.65 16.99 -8.35
CA ASP A 54 -4.93 16.39 -7.23
C ASP A 54 -5.91 15.86 -6.17
N GLY A 55 -5.63 14.66 -5.67
CA GLY A 55 -6.53 13.97 -4.73
C GLY A 55 -7.73 13.27 -5.40
N ALA A 56 -7.84 13.24 -6.73
CA ALA A 56 -8.84 12.43 -7.43
C ALA A 56 -8.73 10.93 -7.09
N VAL A 57 -7.56 10.47 -6.66
CA VAL A 57 -7.37 9.15 -6.05
C VAL A 57 -6.84 9.31 -4.65
N GLU A 58 -7.50 8.65 -3.71
CA GLU A 58 -7.04 8.53 -2.34
C GLU A 58 -6.61 7.08 -2.07
N LEU A 59 -5.39 6.94 -1.54
CA LEU A 59 -4.82 5.67 -1.12
C LEU A 59 -4.69 5.66 0.40
N LEU A 60 -5.39 4.74 1.07
CA LEU A 60 -5.11 4.39 2.46
C LEU A 60 -4.30 3.10 2.49
N VAL A 61 -3.06 3.20 2.94
CA VAL A 61 -2.15 2.06 3.10
C VAL A 61 -1.97 1.75 4.58
N GLN A 62 -2.29 0.52 4.98
CA GLN A 62 -2.12 0.03 6.34
C GLN A 62 -1.08 -1.09 6.35
N VAL A 63 -0.09 -0.99 7.23
CA VAL A 63 0.94 -2.01 7.43
C VAL A 63 0.83 -2.54 8.85
N PHE A 64 0.61 -3.85 8.99
CA PHE A 64 0.45 -4.48 10.31
C PHE A 64 1.10 -5.87 10.33
N PRO A 65 1.59 -6.35 11.50
CA PRO A 65 2.18 -7.68 11.60
C PRO A 65 1.18 -8.79 11.21
N GLY A 66 1.62 -9.78 10.43
CA GLY A 66 0.76 -10.90 10.05
C GLY A 66 1.49 -11.99 9.27
N LYS A 67 1.08 -13.24 9.48
CA LYS A 67 1.80 -14.44 8.98
C LYS A 67 1.30 -14.96 7.61
N ALA A 68 0.20 -14.43 7.11
CA ALA A 68 -0.39 -14.93 5.88
C ALA A 68 0.39 -14.43 4.65
N LYS A 69 0.85 -15.36 3.80
CA LYS A 69 1.63 -15.05 2.58
C LYS A 69 0.76 -14.84 1.33
N LYS A 70 -0.47 -15.38 1.31
CA LYS A 70 -1.35 -15.30 0.14
C LYS A 70 -1.98 -13.91 -0.01
N PRO A 71 -1.91 -13.29 -1.20
CA PRO A 71 -2.68 -12.09 -1.51
C PRO A 71 -4.19 -12.36 -1.40
N VAL A 72 -4.94 -11.38 -0.91
CA VAL A 72 -6.41 -11.38 -0.90
C VAL A 72 -6.88 -10.14 -1.64
N VAL A 73 -7.67 -10.33 -2.68
CA VAL A 73 -8.27 -9.24 -3.45
C VAL A 73 -9.76 -9.26 -3.20
N HIS A 74 -10.28 -8.20 -2.61
CA HIS A 74 -11.71 -7.96 -2.47
C HIS A 74 -12.16 -7.05 -3.61
N LYS A 75 -13.12 -7.55 -4.41
CA LYS A 75 -13.81 -6.78 -5.44
C LYS A 75 -14.73 -5.76 -4.80
#